data_AF-A0A392SW84-F1
#
_entry.id   AF-A0A392SW84-F1
#
_cell.length_a   1.000
_cell.length_b   1.000
_cell.length_c   1.000
_cell.angle_alpha   90.00
_cell.angle_beta   90.00
_cell.angle_gamma   90.00
#
_symmetry.space_group_name_H-M   'P 1'
#
loop_
_entity.id
_entity.type
_entity.pdbx_description
1 polymer ?
#
loop_
_entity_poly.entity_id
_entity_poly.type
_entity_poly.pdbx_seq_one_letter_code
_entity_poly.pdbx_strand_id
1 'polypeptide(L)' 'MMSEVVKKEVDKLKAAGMIYPISDSPWVSPVHVVPKKGGITVMKNEKNELIPTGNVTGWRMCIDYR' A
#
# COMPACT_ATOMS: atom_id res chain seq x y z
N MET A 1 3.13 8.85 -7.99
CA MET A 1 3.14 7.40 -7.65
C MET A 1 2.47 7.07 -6.32
N MET A 2 3.05 7.32 -5.13
CA MET A 2 2.40 6.90 -3.86
C MET A 2 1.13 7.69 -3.51
N SER A 3 1.12 9.00 -3.77
CA SER A 3 -0.05 9.85 -3.55
C SER A 3 -1.27 9.43 -4.39
N GLU A 4 -1.06 8.91 -5.59
CA GLU A 4 -2.14 8.39 -6.44
C GLU A 4 -2.74 7.09 -5.89
N VAL A 5 -1.91 6.20 -5.34
CA VAL A 5 -2.37 4.97 -4.68
C VAL A 5 -3.21 5.31 -3.46
N VAL A 6 -2.75 6.25 -2.63
CA VAL A 6 -3.49 6.72 -1.45
C VAL A 6 -4.82 7.34 -1.87
N LYS A 7 -4.84 8.25 -2.86
CA LYS A 7 -6.07 8.87 -3.36
C LYS A 7 -7.09 7.83 -3.83
N LYS A 8 -6.67 6.86 -4.65
CA LYS A 8 -7.55 5.79 -5.14
C LYS A 8 -8.15 4.95 -4.01
N GLU A 9 -7.37 4.62 -2.98
CA GLU A 9 -7.88 3.86 -1.83
C GLU A 9 -8.82 4.70 -0.95
N VAL A 10 -8.51 5.97 -0.71
CA VAL A 10 -9.38 6.91 0.00
C VAL A 10 -10.72 7.09 -0.72
N ASP A 11 -10.71 7.23 -2.04
CA ASP A 11 -11.94 7.35 -2.83
C ASP A 11 -12.80 6.08 -2.76
N LYS A 12 -12.19 4.89 -2.77
CA LYS A 12 -12.91 3.62 -2.57
C LYS A 12 -13.53 3.54 -1.17
N LEU A 13 -12.79 3.91 -0.13
CA LEU A 13 -13.28 3.89 1.24
C LEU A 13 -14.43 4.89 1.43
N LYS A 14 -14.33 6.07 0.80
CA LYS A 14 -15.40 7.07 0.79
C LYS A 14 -16.64 6.56 0.04
N ALA A 15 -16.46 5.93 -1.12
CA ALA A 15 -17.55 5.33 -1.89
C ALA A 15 -18.23 4.17 -1.15
N ALA A 16 -17.47 3.41 -0.36
CA ALA A 16 -17.99 2.36 0.52
C ALA A 16 -18.66 2.91 1.80
N GLY A 17 -18.61 4.22 2.05
CA GLY A 17 -19.16 4.84 3.26
C GLY A 17 -18.36 4.53 4.54
N MET A 18 -17.13 4.04 4.42
CA MET A 18 -16.28 3.69 5.57
C MET A 18 -15.62 4.92 6.21
N ILE A 19 -15.38 5.98 5.42
CA ILE A 19 -14.78 7.24 5.86
C ILE A 19 -15.55 8.44 5.32
N TYR A 20 -15.44 9.57 6.00
CA TYR A 20 -16.03 10.85 5.60
C TYR A 20 -15.00 11.99 5.71
N PRO A 21 -15.13 13.05 4.90
CA PRO A 21 -14.22 14.19 4.99
C PRO A 21 -14.46 14.97 6.28
N ILE A 22 -13.38 15.35 6.95
CA ILE A 22 -13.36 16.24 8.12
C ILE A 22 -12.34 17.33 7.81
N SER A 23 -12.76 18.60 7.88
CA SER A 23 -11.90 19.72 7.47
C SER A 23 -10.91 20.15 8.55
N ASP A 24 -11.24 19.95 9.82
CA ASP A 24 -10.66 20.67 10.96
C ASP A 24 -10.38 19.78 12.19
N SER A 25 -10.12 18.48 11.98
CA SER A 25 -9.72 17.60 13.10
C SER A 25 -8.29 17.93 13.55
N PRO A 26 -8.06 18.30 14.83
CA PRO A 26 -6.71 18.39 15.39
C PRO A 26 -6.06 17.01 15.55
N TRP A 27 -6.87 15.94 15.51
CA TRP A 27 -6.43 14.55 15.61
C TRP A 27 -6.20 13.99 14.21
N VAL A 28 -4.94 13.73 13.88
CA VAL A 28 -4.52 13.16 12.61
C VAL A 28 -3.59 11.99 12.86
N SER A 29 -3.90 10.84 12.26
CA SER A 29 -3.06 9.65 12.30
C SER A 29 -2.20 9.55 11.04
N PRO A 30 -0.90 9.21 11.15
CA PRO A 30 -0.06 8.96 9.99
C PRO A 30 -0.59 7.79 9.14
N VAL A 31 -0.41 7.88 7.83
CA VAL A 31 -0.79 6.84 6.87
C VAL A 31 0.45 6.28 6.18
N HIS A 32 0.61 4.97 6.27
CA HIS A 32 1.66 4.22 5.59
C HIS A 32 1.09 3.43 4.43
N VAL A 33 1.87 3.30 3.36
CA VAL A 33 1.50 2.45 2.23
C VAL A 33 2.50 1.32 2.12
N VAL A 34 2.00 0.10 2.28
CA VAL A 34 2.81 -1.11 2.34
C VAL A 34 2.59 -1.93 1.08
N PRO A 35 3.67 -2.36 0.38
CA PRO A 35 3.53 -3.25 -0.76
C PRO A 35 2.96 -4.60 -0.31
N LYS A 36 1.98 -5.12 -1.04
CA LYS A 36 1.54 -6.51 -0.90
C LYS A 36 2.60 -7.40 -1.50
N LYS A 37 3.19 -8.26 -0.66
CA LYS A 37 4.05 -9.34 -1.11
C LYS A 37 3.21 -10.28 -1.99
N GLY A 38 3.54 -10.38 -3.28
CA GLY A 38 3.00 -11.38 -4.17
C GLY A 38 3.69 -12.74 -4.00
N GLY A 39 3.40 -13.67 -4.91
CA GLY A 39 4.17 -14.90 -5.03
C GLY A 39 5.66 -14.61 -5.18
N ILE A 40 6.49 -15.50 -4.61
CA ILE A 40 7.95 -15.43 -4.75
C ILE A 40 8.30 -16.10 -6.07
N THR A 41 8.77 -15.33 -7.03
CA THR A 41 9.36 -15.87 -8.27
C THR A 41 10.86 -16.03 -8.06
N VAL A 42 11.35 -17.25 -8.25
CA VAL A 42 12.78 -17.52 -8.22
C VAL A 42 13.34 -17.25 -9.61
N MET A 43 14.18 -16.24 -9.76
CA MET A 43 14.86 -15.92 -11.02
C MET A 43 16.34 -16.29 -10.91
N LYS A 44 16.91 -16.83 -11.99
CA LYS A 44 18.36 -17.05 -12.09
C LYS A 44 19.02 -15.76 -12.52
N ASN A 45 20.01 -15.30 -11.75
CA ASN A 45 20.91 -14.21 -12.15
C ASN A 45 21.91 -14.70 -13.22
N GLU A 46 22.69 -13.79 -13.81
CA GLU A 46 23.82 -14.06 -14.73
C GLU A 46 24.85 -15.04 -14.13
N LYS A 47 24.96 -15.11 -12.80
CA LYS A 47 25.80 -16.05 -12.07
C LYS A 47 25.14 -17.41 -11.78
N ASN A 48 23.96 -17.69 -12.36
CA ASN A 48 23.14 -18.88 -12.06
C ASN A 48 22.66 -19.02 -10.61
N GLU A 49 22.82 -17.99 -9.78
CA GLU A 49 22.28 -17.95 -8.42
C GLU A 49 20.76 -17.76 -8.46
N LEU A 50 20.04 -18.54 -7.65
CA LEU A 50 18.59 -18.46 -7.50
C LEU A 50 18.25 -17.31 -6.54
N ILE A 51 17.85 -16.17 -7.08
CA ILE A 51 17.42 -15.03 -6.27
C ILE A 51 15.90 -15.09 -6.13
N PRO A 52 15.36 -15.16 -4.89
CA PRO A 52 13.94 -15.02 -4.66
C PRO A 52 13.54 -13.55 -4.86
N THR A 53 13.06 -13.22 -6.05
CA THR A 53 12.55 -11.88 -6.37
C THR A 53 11.05 -11.85 -6.08
N GLY A 54 10.67 -11.12 -5.04
CA GLY A 54 9.27 -10.93 -4.68
C GLY A 54 8.60 -9.91 -5.58
N ASN A 55 7.60 -10.32 -6.36
CA ASN A 55 6.81 -9.37 -7.15
C ASN A 55 5.80 -8.65 -6.26
N VAL A 56 5.75 -7.32 -6.33
CA VAL A 56 4.73 -6.52 -5.65
C VAL A 56 3.43 -6.62 -6.46
N THR A 57 2.42 -7.28 -5.91
CA THR A 57 1.13 -7.53 -6.60
C THR A 57 0.10 -6.43 -6.36
N GLY A 58 0.36 -5.53 -5.41
CA GLY A 58 -0.51 -4.40 -5.09
C GLY A 58 0.00 -3.66 -3.87
N TRP A 59 -0.80 -2.72 -3.36
CA TRP A 59 -0.47 -1.91 -2.19
C TRP A 59 -1.59 -2.01 -1.14
N ARG A 60 -1.27 -1.76 0.13
CA ARG A 60 -2.21 -1.60 1.24
C ARG A 60 -1.98 -0.26 1.90
N MET A 61 -3.05 0.43 2.26
CA MET A 61 -3.00 1.59 3.14
C MET A 61 -3.14 1.11 4.59
N CYS A 62 -2.23 1.54 5.46
CA CYS A 62 -2.23 1.26 6.89
C CYS A 62 -2.29 2.59 7.65
N ILE A 63 -3.26 2.74 8.55
CA ILE A 63 -3.36 3.91 9.44
C ILE A 63 -2.66 3.55 10.74
N ASP A 64 -1.70 4.38 11.15
CA ASP A 64 -0.97 4.19 12.39
C ASP A 64 -1.75 4.84 13.55
N TYR A 65 -2.24 4.01 14.47
CA TYR A 65 -3.02 4.44 15.63
C TYR A 65 -2.20 4.48 16.93
N ARG A 66 -0.88 4.24 16.85
CA ARG A 66 0.00 4.13 18.01
C ARG A 66 0.33 5.49 18.65
#